data_AF-A0A2T0G5I7-F1
#
_entry.id   AF-A0A2T0G5I7-F1
#
_cell.length_a   1.000
_cell.length_b   1.000
_cell.length_c   1.000
_cell.angle_alpha   90.00
_cell.angle_beta   90.00
_cell.angle_gamma   90.00
#
_symmetry.space_group_name_H-M   'P 1'
#
loop_
_entity.id
_entity.type
_entity.pdbx_description
1 polymer ?
#
loop_
_entity_poly.entity_id
_entity_poly.type
_entity_poly.pdbx_seq_one_letter_code
_entity_poly.pdbx_strand_id
1 'polypeptide(L)'
;MKLYFPDVQIEKFDFDEDWLIRSTNPSTYQVLYEGLGKNKDLEMVISYQDNPELFQSLGKGELVQLPKELFLQPEEAEPCLEYECF
;
A
#
# COMPACT_ATOMS: atom_id res chain seq x y z
N MET A 1 6.47 -12.96 -5.99
CA MET A 1 5.83 -11.68 -5.60
C MET A 1 4.54 -11.94 -4.85
N LYS A 2 4.35 -11.29 -3.70
CA LYS A 2 3.13 -11.40 -2.86
C LYS A 2 2.55 -10.01 -2.61
N LEU A 3 1.24 -9.91 -2.35
CA LEU A 3 0.60 -8.66 -1.96
C LEU A 3 0.64 -8.48 -0.43
N TYR A 4 0.63 -7.25 0.07
CA TYR A 4 0.38 -6.98 1.50
C TYR A 4 -1.07 -7.33 1.94
N PHE A 5 -1.92 -7.73 0.99
CA PHE A 5 -3.26 -8.26 1.23
C PHE A 5 -3.24 -9.79 1.14
N PRO A 6 -3.11 -10.54 2.25
CA PRO A 6 -2.89 -11.98 2.22
C PRO A 6 -4.07 -12.77 1.64
N ASP A 7 -5.28 -12.23 1.77
CA ASP A 7 -6.51 -12.86 1.28
C ASP A 7 -6.83 -12.54 -0.19
N VAL A 8 -6.00 -11.71 -0.83
CA VAL A 8 -6.20 -11.28 -2.22
C VAL A 8 -5.19 -11.98 -3.12
N GLN A 9 -5.72 -12.71 -4.10
CA GLN A 9 -4.92 -13.28 -5.17
C GLN A 9 -4.45 -12.16 -6.10
N ILE A 10 -3.18 -12.19 -6.51
CA ILE A 10 -2.58 -11.14 -7.34
C ILE A 10 -3.31 -10.94 -8.67
N GLU A 11 -3.90 -12.00 -9.24
CA GLU A 11 -4.66 -11.96 -10.49
C GLU A 11 -6.02 -11.26 -10.32
N LYS A 12 -6.49 -11.09 -9.08
CA LYS A 12 -7.75 -10.41 -8.75
C LYS A 12 -7.56 -8.95 -8.32
N PHE A 13 -6.32 -8.57 -8.03
CA PHE A 13 -5.97 -7.20 -7.67
C PHE A 13 -5.78 -6.35 -8.92
N ASP A 14 -6.29 -5.11 -8.89
CA ASP A 14 -6.11 -4.16 -9.98
C ASP A 14 -5.11 -3.07 -9.59
N PHE A 15 -3.94 -3.06 -10.24
CA PHE A 15 -2.88 -2.09 -9.94
C PHE A 15 -3.13 -0.72 -10.56
N ASP A 16 -4.01 -0.63 -11.57
CA ASP A 16 -4.30 0.60 -12.30
C ASP A 16 -5.58 1.29 -11.80
N GLU A 17 -6.31 0.65 -10.87
CA GLU A 17 -7.54 1.18 -10.27
C GLU A 17 -7.25 2.36 -9.33
N ASP A 18 -8.14 3.36 -9.39
CA ASP A 18 -8.09 4.50 -8.50
C ASP A 18 -8.42 4.12 -7.05
N TRP A 19 -7.79 4.82 -6.11
CA TRP A 19 -8.02 4.71 -4.68
C TRP A 19 -8.58 6.01 -4.13
N LEU A 20 -9.62 5.90 -3.30
CA LEU A 20 -10.28 7.03 -2.65
C LEU A 20 -9.54 7.40 -1.37
N ILE A 21 -9.20 8.68 -1.22
CA ILE A 21 -8.69 9.22 0.05
C ILE A 21 -9.86 9.34 1.04
N ARG A 22 -10.01 8.34 1.91
CA ARG A 22 -11.10 8.27 2.89
C ARG A 22 -10.89 9.23 4.05
N SER A 23 -9.65 9.38 4.52
CA SER A 23 -9.29 10.35 5.57
C SER A 23 -7.80 10.68 5.57
N THR A 24 -7.47 11.88 6.05
CA THR A 24 -6.10 12.33 6.30
C THR A 24 -5.93 12.64 7.78
N ASN A 25 -4.78 12.30 8.36
CA ASN A 25 -4.45 12.57 9.77
C ASN A 25 -3.20 13.47 9.84
N PRO A 26 -3.36 14.78 10.09
CA PRO A 26 -2.24 15.71 10.13
C PRO A 26 -1.34 15.55 11.36
N SER A 27 -1.82 14.90 12.43
CA SER A 27 -1.01 14.66 13.63
C SER A 27 -0.01 13.52 13.43
N THR A 28 -0.34 12.54 12.60
CA THR A 28 0.52 11.38 12.31
C THR A 28 1.10 11.37 10.90
N TYR A 29 0.69 12.32 10.05
CA TYR A 29 0.98 12.36 8.62
C TYR A 29 0.54 11.08 7.89
N GLN A 30 -0.58 10.49 8.31
CA GLN A 30 -1.11 9.26 7.72
C GLN A 30 -2.31 9.55 6.83
N VAL A 31 -2.44 8.78 5.75
CA VAL A 31 -3.59 8.84 4.86
C VAL A 31 -4.20 7.45 4.74
N LEU A 32 -5.52 7.36 4.91
CA LEU A 32 -6.31 6.16 4.71
C LEU A 32 -6.91 6.17 3.30
N TYR A 33 -6.57 5.15 2.54
CA TYR A 33 -7.08 4.88 1.19
C TYR A 33 -8.09 3.74 1.23
N GLU A 34 -9.18 3.91 0.49
CA GLU A 34 -10.19 2.88 0.25
C GLU A 34 -10.13 2.48 -1.23
N GLY A 35 -10.00 1.19 -1.49
CA GLY A 35 -9.98 0.69 -2.85
C GLY A 35 -11.35 0.84 -3.51
N LEU A 36 -11.38 0.84 -4.84
CA LEU A 36 -12.60 0.89 -5.65
C LEU A 36 -12.67 -0.33 -6.57
N GLY A 37 -13.78 -0.48 -7.30
CA GLY A 37 -13.91 -1.52 -8.33
C GLY A 37 -13.55 -2.92 -7.84
N LYS A 38 -12.47 -3.52 -8.38
CA LYS A 38 -11.98 -4.84 -7.95
C LYS A 38 -11.34 -4.83 -6.55
N ASN A 39 -10.86 -3.68 -6.11
CA ASN A 39 -10.21 -3.45 -4.82
C ASN A 39 -11.18 -2.91 -3.76
N LYS A 40 -12.49 -2.84 -4.02
CA LYS A 40 -13.51 -2.16 -3.19
C LYS A 40 -13.58 -2.57 -1.71
N ASP A 41 -13.09 -3.77 -1.38
CA ASP A 41 -13.12 -4.33 -0.03
C ASP A 41 -11.75 -4.19 0.67
N LEU A 42 -10.83 -3.42 0.09
CA LEU A 42 -9.46 -3.22 0.57
C LEU A 42 -9.26 -1.80 1.11
N GLU A 43 -8.47 -1.71 2.17
CA GLU A 43 -8.06 -0.44 2.77
C GLU A 43 -6.56 -0.44 3.00
N MET A 44 -5.92 0.72 2.85
CA MET A 44 -4.49 0.89 3.09
C MET A 44 -4.20 2.19 3.83
N VAL A 45 -3.26 2.13 4.77
CA VAL A 45 -2.75 3.31 5.48
C VAL A 45 -1.31 3.55 5.05
N ILE A 46 -1.02 4.74 4.52
CA ILE A 46 0.34 5.15 4.14
C ILE A 46 0.79 6.28 5.05
N SER A 47 2.02 6.19 5.55
CA SER A 47 2.70 7.25 6.29
C SER A 47 3.48 8.15 5.34
N TYR A 48 3.27 9.45 5.47
CA TYR A 48 3.99 10.50 4.74
C TYR A 48 4.93 11.30 5.66
N GLN A 49 5.34 10.72 6.80
CA GLN A 49 6.24 11.38 7.75
C GLN A 49 7.55 11.85 7.11
N ASP A 50 8.10 11.06 6.17
CA ASP A 50 9.31 11.41 5.43
C ASP A 50 9.06 12.39 4.26
N ASN A 51 7.80 12.60 3.88
CA ASN A 51 7.38 13.43 2.74
C ASN A 51 6.18 14.33 3.09
N PRO A 52 6.32 15.27 4.05
CA PRO A 52 5.21 16.09 4.52
C PRO A 52 4.68 17.08 3.47
N GLU A 53 5.48 17.44 2.46
CA GLU A 53 5.01 18.27 1.33
C GLU A 53 3.97 17.54 0.48
N LEU A 54 4.21 16.24 0.21
CA LEU A 54 3.26 15.39 -0.50
C LEU A 54 1.98 15.18 0.32
N PHE A 55 2.09 15.06 1.64
CA PHE A 55 0.91 15.01 2.51
C PHE A 55 0.02 16.24 2.36
N GLN A 56 0.60 17.44 2.25
CA GLN A 56 -0.15 18.69 2.13
C GLN A 56 -0.92 18.82 0.81
N SER A 57 -0.50 18.11 -0.24
CA SER A 57 -1.23 18.09 -1.52
C SER A 57 -2.38 17.08 -1.54
N LEU A 58 -2.56 16.26 -0.49
CA LEU A 58 -3.58 15.20 -0.44
C LEU A 58 -4.80 15.65 0.37
N GLY A 59 -5.98 15.47 -0.21
CA GLY A 59 -7.27 15.87 0.32
C GLY A 59 -8.26 14.71 0.38
N LYS A 60 -9.07 14.69 1.43
CA LYS A 60 -10.17 13.73 1.56
C LYS A 60 -11.14 13.86 0.37
N GLY A 61 -11.53 12.72 -0.20
CA GLY A 61 -12.46 12.63 -1.32
C GLY A 61 -11.79 12.61 -2.70
N GLU A 62 -10.47 12.78 -2.77
CA GLU A 62 -9.73 12.65 -4.02
C GLU A 62 -9.57 11.19 -4.44
N LEU A 63 -9.52 10.98 -5.76
CA LEU A 63 -9.18 9.71 -6.38
C LEU A 63 -7.74 9.79 -6.88
N VAL A 64 -6.92 8.84 -6.48
CA VAL A 64 -5.51 8.79 -6.87
C VAL A 64 -5.09 7.39 -7.27
N GLN A 65 -4.15 7.31 -8.21
CA GLN A 65 -3.45 6.06 -8.50
C GLN A 65 -2.23 5.94 -7.59
N LEU A 66 -2.06 4.75 -7.01
CA LEU A 66 -0.93 4.45 -6.13
C LEU A 66 0.09 3.58 -6.89
N PRO A 67 1.40 3.82 -6.70
CA PRO A 67 2.43 3.02 -7.35
C PRO A 67 2.35 1.56 -6.89
N LYS A 68 2.49 0.64 -7.85
CA LYS A 68 2.35 -0.82 -7.64
C LYS A 68 3.25 -1.37 -6.54
N GLU A 69 4.43 -0.75 -6.38
CA GLU A 69 5.44 -1.13 -5.40
C GLU A 69 4.93 -1.04 -3.96
N LEU A 70 3.92 -0.20 -3.68
CA LEU A 70 3.30 -0.09 -2.36
C LEU A 70 2.44 -1.31 -2.00
N PHE A 71 1.96 -2.04 -2.99
CA PHE A 71 1.10 -3.21 -2.78
C PHE A 71 1.90 -4.51 -2.69
N LEU A 72 3.12 -4.52 -3.23
CA LEU A 72 3.96 -5.71 -3.34
C LEU A 72 4.88 -5.84 -2.13
N GLN A 73 4.84 -7.01 -1.50
CA GLN A 73 5.85 -7.42 -0.54
C GLN A 73 7.18 -7.63 -1.29
N PRO A 74 8.31 -7.10 -0.77
CA PRO A 74 9.61 -7.49 -1.28
C PRO A 74 9.72 -9.02 -1.18
N GLU A 75 10.28 -9.65 -2.21
CA GLU A 75 10.71 -11.03 -2.06
C GLU A 75 11.82 -11.00 -1.01
N GLU A 76 11.52 -11.49 0.19
CA GLU A 76 12.56 -11.85 1.14
C GLU A 76 13.51 -12.76 0.35
N ALA A 77 14.74 -12.29 0.14
CA ALA A 77 15.81 -13.21 -0.18
C ALA A 77 15.77 -14.23 0.97
N GLU A 78 15.39 -15.46 0.66
CA GLU A 78 15.48 -16.59 1.58
C GLU A 78 16.77 -16.39 2.39
N PRO A 79 16.71 -16.29 3.73
CA PRO A 79 17.94 -16.21 4.49
C PRO A 79 18.77 -17.40 4.03
N CYS A 80 19.96 -17.15 3.47
CA CYS A 80 20.94 -18.21 3.28
C CYS A 80 21.19 -18.79 4.67
N LEU A 81 20.43 -19.83 5.02
CA LEU A 81 20.71 -20.66 6.16
C LEU A 81 21.98 -21.42 5.77
N GLU A 82 23.12 -20.75 5.91
CA GLU A 82 24.39 -21.44 6.09
C GLU A 82 24.27 -22.20 7.41
N TYR A 83 23.61 -23.36 7.35
CA TYR A 83 23.88 -24.45 8.28
C TYR A 83 25.29 -24.93 7.94
N GLU A 84 26.30 -24.25 8.48
CA GLU A 84 27.57 -24.92 8.74
C GLU A 84 27.32 -25.91 9.90
N CYS A 85 26.84 -27.09 9.51
CA CYS A 85 26.91 -28.29 10.31
C CYS A 85 28.37 -28.73 10.39
N PHE A 86 28.88 -28.80 11.62
CA PHE A 86 30.11 -29.43 12.14
C PHE A 86 31.45 -28.71 11.97
#